data_AF-A0A0Q4X6K8-F1
#
_entry.id   AF-A0A0Q4X6K8-F1
#
_cell.length_a   1.000
_cell.length_b   1.000
_cell.length_c   1.000
_cell.angle_alpha   90.00
_cell.angle_beta   90.00
_cell.angle_gamma   90.00
#
_symmetry.space_group_name_H-M   'P 1'
#
loop_
_entity.id
_entity.type
_entity.pdbx_description
1 polymer ?
#
loop_
_entity_poly.entity_id
_entity_poly.type
_entity_poly.pdbx_seq_one_letter_code
_entity_poly.pdbx_strand_id
1 'polypeptide(L)'
;MLYGTLEYAYAQPFADSLVRALDFRAWVIGQTKFSALAGTARLLHEEMRARRSRGAATWWRSHFTERCRCEGCRGQETDVLAVFEAENGARFALHVEVKGPTDRFPARRDQAANYGIRASCWAKSAPKAVVPHGDAATMLLCSASKLAEYATHLPKFGSVITFEAIAGRWPDATAPGVMNLRDASIP
;
A
#
# COMPACT_ATOMS: atom_id res chain seq x y z
N MET A 1 13.89 -10.55 17.76
CA MET A 1 12.54 -10.31 17.21
C MET A 1 12.69 -9.30 16.08
N LEU A 2 12.63 -9.75 14.82
CA LEU A 2 12.95 -8.92 13.65
C LEU A 2 11.81 -7.93 13.40
N TYR A 3 12.09 -6.64 13.63
CA TYR A 3 11.29 -5.53 13.12
C TYR A 3 10.96 -5.81 11.63
N GLY A 4 9.68 -5.83 11.27
CA GLY A 4 9.21 -6.14 9.91
C GLY A 4 8.62 -7.55 9.68
N THR A 5 8.55 -8.42 10.70
CA THR A 5 7.88 -9.75 10.56
C THR A 5 6.35 -9.64 10.61
N LEU A 6 5.82 -8.72 11.42
CA LEU A 6 4.37 -8.52 11.59
C LEU A 6 3.75 -7.72 10.44
N GLU A 7 4.35 -6.58 10.07
CA GLU A 7 3.90 -5.79 8.90
C GLU A 7 3.87 -6.65 7.62
N TYR A 8 4.88 -7.52 7.46
CA TYR A 8 4.93 -8.47 6.35
C TYR A 8 3.75 -9.45 6.34
N ALA A 9 3.29 -9.92 7.51
CA ALA A 9 2.15 -10.83 7.60
C ALA A 9 0.83 -10.19 7.14
N TYR A 10 0.68 -8.88 7.30
CA TYR A 10 -0.49 -8.13 6.83
C TYR A 10 -0.36 -7.66 5.38
N ALA A 11 0.86 -7.30 4.96
CA ALA A 11 1.12 -6.77 3.63
C ALA A 11 1.23 -7.84 2.53
N GLN A 12 1.82 -9.01 2.85
CA GLN A 12 2.04 -10.06 1.85
C GLN A 12 0.72 -10.60 1.25
N PRO A 13 -0.31 -11.00 2.03
CA PRO A 13 -1.54 -11.54 1.46
C PRO A 13 -2.25 -10.53 0.55
N PHE A 14 -2.20 -9.25 0.92
CA PHE A 14 -2.71 -8.14 0.11
C PHE A 14 -1.96 -8.04 -1.22
N ALA A 15 -0.63 -7.93 -1.19
CA ALA A 15 0.19 -7.77 -2.38
C ALA A 15 0.09 -8.98 -3.32
N ASP A 16 0.09 -10.19 -2.76
CA ASP A 16 -0.08 -11.42 -3.51
C ASP A 16 -1.45 -11.52 -4.19
N SER A 17 -2.50 -11.05 -3.53
CA SER A 17 -3.86 -11.05 -4.08
C SER A 17 -4.03 -10.02 -5.21
N LEU A 18 -3.30 -8.90 -5.19
CA LEU A 18 -3.26 -7.98 -6.33
C LEU A 18 -2.76 -8.66 -7.62
N VAL A 19 -1.91 -9.69 -7.49
CA VAL A 19 -1.41 -10.48 -8.62
C VAL A 19 -2.43 -11.52 -9.07
N ARG A 20 -2.97 -12.29 -8.11
CA ARG A 20 -3.74 -13.51 -8.40
C ARG A 20 -5.24 -13.28 -8.61
N ALA A 21 -5.83 -12.26 -8.00
CA ALA A 21 -7.27 -12.04 -7.99
C ALA A 21 -7.63 -10.73 -8.72
N LEU A 22 -8.10 -10.86 -9.96
CA LEU A 22 -8.44 -9.72 -10.83
C LEU A 22 -9.56 -8.84 -10.23
N ASP A 23 -10.55 -9.47 -9.62
CA ASP A 23 -11.69 -8.82 -8.98
C ASP A 23 -11.27 -8.07 -7.70
N PHE A 24 -10.39 -8.65 -6.89
CA PHE A 24 -9.78 -7.97 -5.74
C PHE A 24 -8.97 -6.76 -6.20
N ARG A 25 -8.11 -6.92 -7.21
CA ARG A 25 -7.33 -5.81 -7.77
C ARG A 25 -8.24 -4.68 -8.26
N ALA A 26 -9.28 -5.00 -9.03
CA ALA A 26 -10.24 -4.02 -9.49
C ALA A 26 -10.93 -3.32 -8.32
N TRP A 27 -11.35 -4.06 -7.29
CA TRP A 27 -11.96 -3.48 -6.10
C TRP A 27 -11.03 -2.53 -5.34
N VAL A 28 -9.75 -2.90 -5.15
CA VAL A 28 -8.72 -2.05 -4.52
C VAL A 28 -8.54 -0.75 -5.29
N ILE A 29 -8.38 -0.83 -6.63
CA ILE A 29 -8.24 0.37 -7.48
C ILE A 29 -9.51 1.22 -7.41
N GLY A 30 -10.67 0.57 -7.35
CA GLY A 30 -11.99 1.20 -7.17
C GLY A 30 -12.12 2.06 -5.92
N GLN A 31 -11.31 1.81 -4.87
CA GLN A 31 -11.31 2.62 -3.64
C GLN A 31 -10.50 3.92 -3.78
N THR A 32 -9.92 4.21 -4.93
CA THR A 32 -9.00 5.34 -5.14
C THR A 32 -9.54 6.31 -6.19
N LYS A 33 -8.84 7.42 -6.40
CA LYS A 33 -9.13 8.35 -7.50
C LYS A 33 -9.01 7.72 -8.91
N PHE A 34 -8.47 6.50 -9.02
CA PHE A 34 -8.34 5.75 -10.27
C PHE A 34 -9.49 4.77 -10.51
N SER A 35 -10.63 4.92 -9.82
CA SER A 35 -11.77 3.99 -9.92
C SER A 35 -12.25 3.76 -11.35
N ALA A 36 -12.19 4.77 -12.22
CA ALA A 36 -12.53 4.64 -13.65
C ALA A 36 -11.62 3.65 -14.42
N LEU A 37 -10.43 3.33 -13.89
CA LEU A 37 -9.45 2.42 -14.49
C LEU A 37 -9.49 1.02 -13.85
N ALA A 38 -10.33 0.79 -12.85
CA ALA A 38 -10.35 -0.45 -12.06
C ALA A 38 -10.53 -1.72 -12.90
N GLY A 39 -11.34 -1.65 -13.96
CA GLY A 39 -11.63 -2.80 -14.83
C GLY A 39 -10.58 -3.08 -15.89
N THR A 40 -9.69 -2.12 -16.20
CA THR A 40 -8.77 -2.19 -17.34
C THR A 40 -7.30 -2.14 -16.96
N ALA A 41 -6.98 -1.77 -15.72
CA ALA A 41 -5.61 -1.64 -15.25
C ALA A 41 -4.97 -3.02 -14.95
N ARG A 42 -3.81 -3.28 -15.56
CA ARG A 42 -2.95 -4.43 -15.20
C ARG A 42 -1.89 -4.03 -14.20
N LEU A 43 -1.55 -4.94 -13.30
CA LEU A 43 -0.44 -4.77 -12.37
C LEU A 43 0.91 -5.09 -13.05
N LEU A 44 1.87 -4.18 -12.94
CA LEU A 44 3.22 -4.30 -13.52
C LEU A 44 4.21 -5.07 -12.61
N HIS A 45 3.75 -6.09 -11.88
CA HIS A 45 4.56 -6.75 -10.85
C HIS A 45 5.85 -7.39 -11.39
N GLU A 46 5.83 -7.94 -12.61
CA GLU A 46 7.02 -8.51 -13.25
C GLU A 46 8.03 -7.41 -13.65
N GLU A 47 7.55 -6.29 -14.20
CA GLU A 47 8.41 -5.13 -14.50
C GLU A 47 8.97 -4.50 -13.22
N MET A 48 8.18 -4.46 -12.16
CA MET A 48 8.63 -4.02 -10.84
C MET A 48 9.72 -4.96 -10.32
N ARG A 49 9.52 -6.28 -10.41
CA ARG A 49 10.51 -7.30 -10.02
C ARG A 49 11.80 -7.17 -10.82
N ALA A 50 11.71 -7.00 -12.15
CA ALA A 50 12.86 -6.88 -13.04
C ALA A 50 13.74 -5.66 -12.76
N ARG A 51 13.16 -4.58 -12.20
CA ARG A 51 13.90 -3.36 -11.83
C ARG A 51 14.60 -3.44 -10.47
N ARG A 52 14.34 -4.48 -9.69
CA ARG A 52 14.93 -4.63 -8.36
C ARG A 52 16.39 -5.10 -8.43
N SER A 53 17.10 -4.88 -7.34
CA SER A 53 18.39 -5.55 -7.13
C SER A 53 18.19 -7.06 -7.05
N ARG A 54 19.19 -7.83 -7.50
CA ARG A 54 19.13 -9.30 -7.58
C ARG A 54 18.80 -10.00 -6.25
N GLY A 55 19.02 -9.35 -5.11
CA GLY A 55 18.74 -9.89 -3.77
C GLY A 55 17.38 -9.51 -3.18
N ALA A 56 16.53 -8.79 -3.91
CA ALA A 56 15.23 -8.40 -3.37
C ALA A 56 14.26 -9.58 -3.32
N ALA A 57 13.74 -9.89 -2.13
CA ALA A 57 12.85 -11.03 -1.92
C ALA A 57 11.44 -10.86 -2.53
N THR A 58 10.93 -9.63 -2.61
CA THR A 58 9.59 -9.36 -3.18
C THR A 58 9.60 -8.18 -4.13
N TRP A 59 8.57 -8.07 -4.97
CA TRP A 59 8.43 -6.99 -5.95
C TRP A 59 7.92 -5.69 -5.30
N TRP A 60 7.18 -5.77 -4.19
CA TRP A 60 6.33 -4.70 -3.67
C TRP A 60 6.88 -3.90 -2.47
N ARG A 61 7.75 -4.47 -1.63
CA ARG A 61 8.24 -3.82 -0.38
C ARG A 61 9.59 -3.14 -0.55
N SER A 62 10.10 -2.40 0.43
CA SER A 62 11.51 -1.94 0.43
C SER A 62 11.90 -1.12 -0.78
N HIS A 63 10.94 -0.32 -1.24
CA HIS A 63 11.17 0.79 -2.15
C HIS A 63 11.45 2.02 -1.32
N PHE A 64 12.67 2.54 -1.41
CA PHE A 64 13.10 3.80 -0.81
C PHE A 64 14.17 4.46 -1.67
N THR A 65 14.50 5.71 -1.38
CA THR A 65 15.62 6.40 -2.03
C THR A 65 16.29 7.35 -1.04
N GLU A 66 17.62 7.30 -0.99
CA GLU A 66 18.43 8.29 -0.25
C GLU A 66 18.75 9.54 -1.06
N ARG A 67 18.42 9.53 -2.35
CA ARG A 67 18.83 10.57 -3.31
C ARG A 67 17.78 11.65 -3.49
N CYS A 68 16.55 11.40 -3.07
CA CYS A 68 15.51 12.42 -3.19
C CYS A 68 15.83 13.60 -2.26
N ARG A 69 15.65 14.82 -2.76
CA ARG A 69 15.85 16.06 -1.99
C ARG A 69 14.56 16.59 -1.37
N CYS A 70 13.39 16.02 -1.71
CA CYS A 70 12.12 16.39 -1.10
C CYS A 70 12.08 15.96 0.37
N GLU A 71 11.73 16.90 1.25
CA GLU A 71 11.45 16.61 2.66
C GLU A 71 10.32 15.57 2.77
N GLY A 72 10.49 14.56 3.63
CA GLY A 72 9.55 13.45 3.77
C GLY A 72 9.69 12.31 2.74
N CYS A 73 10.52 12.47 1.70
CA CYS A 73 10.76 11.41 0.69
C CYS A 73 12.08 10.65 0.91
N ARG A 74 13.13 11.36 1.36
CA ARG A 74 14.47 10.80 1.56
C ARG A 74 14.49 9.74 2.67
N GLY A 75 15.00 8.56 2.36
CA GLY A 75 15.19 7.46 3.32
C GLY A 75 13.89 6.94 3.95
N GLN A 76 12.75 7.21 3.32
CA GLN A 76 11.45 6.74 3.77
C GLN A 76 10.94 5.64 2.84
N GLU A 77 10.63 4.48 3.41
CA GLU A 77 10.07 3.32 2.72
C GLU A 77 8.55 3.44 2.55
N THR A 78 8.03 2.84 1.49
CA THR A 78 6.61 2.50 1.34
C THR A 78 6.45 1.02 1.64
N ASP A 79 5.48 0.65 2.47
CA ASP A 79 5.28 -0.75 2.86
C ASP A 79 4.88 -1.60 1.65
N VAL A 80 3.89 -1.14 0.86
CA VAL A 80 3.54 -1.74 -0.43
C VAL A 80 3.49 -0.68 -1.52
N LEU A 81 4.35 -0.83 -2.53
CA LEU A 81 4.24 -0.11 -3.79
C LEU A 81 3.64 -1.05 -4.85
N ALA A 82 2.63 -0.58 -5.56
CA ALA A 82 2.07 -1.27 -6.72
C ALA A 82 1.89 -0.30 -7.89
N VAL A 83 2.47 -0.63 -9.04
CA VAL A 83 2.37 0.19 -10.26
C VAL A 83 1.50 -0.52 -11.27
N PHE A 84 0.57 0.22 -11.86
CA PHE A 84 -0.41 -0.27 -12.81
C PHE A 84 -0.28 0.45 -14.14
N GLU A 85 -0.75 -0.19 -15.20
CA GLU A 85 -0.88 0.37 -16.54
C GLU A 85 -2.32 0.13 -17.03
N ALA A 86 -3.01 1.21 -17.40
CA ALA A 86 -4.30 1.15 -18.04
C ALA A 86 -4.16 0.88 -19.55
N GLU A 87 -5.25 0.48 -20.21
CA GLU A 87 -5.25 0.18 -21.66
C GLU A 87 -4.80 1.34 -22.54
N ASN A 88 -5.02 2.58 -22.11
CA ASN A 88 -4.54 3.77 -22.82
C ASN A 88 -3.04 4.06 -22.61
N GLY A 89 -2.31 3.16 -21.94
CA GLY A 89 -0.89 3.30 -21.62
C GLY A 89 -0.60 4.21 -20.41
N ALA A 90 -1.62 4.81 -19.79
CA ALA A 90 -1.43 5.62 -18.60
C ALA A 90 -0.98 4.72 -17.43
N ARG A 91 0.08 5.14 -16.75
CA ARG A 91 0.63 4.44 -15.59
C ARG A 91 0.40 5.20 -14.31
N PHE A 92 -0.03 4.50 -13.28
CA PHE A 92 -0.23 5.06 -11.95
C PHE A 92 0.27 4.11 -10.85
N ALA A 93 0.58 4.66 -9.68
CA ALA A 93 1.02 3.89 -8.52
C ALA A 93 0.07 4.00 -7.34
N LEU A 94 0.01 2.93 -6.55
CA LEU A 94 -0.53 2.92 -5.20
C LEU A 94 0.63 2.84 -4.21
N HIS A 95 0.69 3.81 -3.30
CA HIS A 95 1.57 3.79 -2.14
C HIS A 95 0.75 3.45 -0.91
N VAL A 96 0.97 2.26 -0.36
CA VAL A 96 0.19 1.74 0.77
C VAL A 96 1.05 1.73 2.03
N GLU A 97 0.54 2.35 3.09
CA GLU A 97 1.01 2.12 4.47
C GLU A 97 0.17 0.99 5.07
N VAL A 98 0.82 0.07 5.78
CA VAL A 98 0.19 -1.06 6.46
C VAL A 98 0.37 -0.89 7.97
N LYS A 99 -0.73 -0.81 8.71
CA LYS A 99 -0.74 -0.74 10.18
C LYS A 99 -1.53 -1.91 10.77
N GLY A 100 -0.83 -2.85 11.36
CA GLY A 100 -1.41 -3.97 12.11
C GLY A 100 -2.18 -3.53 13.37
N PRO A 101 -2.90 -4.46 14.02
CA PRO A 101 -3.74 -4.17 15.18
C PRO A 101 -2.99 -3.60 16.39
N THR A 102 -1.68 -3.79 16.47
CA THR A 102 -0.84 -3.28 17.58
C THR A 102 -0.04 -2.04 17.20
N ASP A 103 -0.03 -1.68 15.92
CA ASP A 103 0.83 -0.61 15.43
C ASP A 103 0.27 0.76 15.77
N ARG A 104 1.14 1.76 15.70
CA ARG A 104 0.82 3.17 15.94
C ARG A 104 1.58 4.04 14.95
N PHE A 105 1.04 5.22 14.65
CA PHE A 105 1.85 6.25 14.00
C PHE A 105 2.86 6.85 14.99
N PRO A 106 4.10 7.13 14.56
CA PRO A 106 5.11 7.70 15.43
C PRO A 106 4.75 9.13 15.83
N ALA A 107 4.84 9.46 17.12
CA ALA A 107 4.44 10.77 17.64
C ALA A 107 5.33 11.94 17.16
N ARG A 108 6.59 11.68 16.79
CA ARG A 108 7.59 12.72 16.48
C ARG A 108 7.78 12.99 14.98
N ARG A 109 7.09 12.24 14.11
CA ARG A 109 7.21 12.38 12.66
C ARG A 109 5.85 12.21 12.03
N ASP A 110 5.50 13.08 11.09
CA ASP A 110 4.25 12.96 10.36
C ASP A 110 4.38 11.92 9.23
N GLN A 111 4.55 10.64 9.62
CA GLN A 111 4.72 9.53 8.69
C GLN A 111 3.57 9.46 7.68
N ALA A 112 2.33 9.72 8.14
CA ALA A 112 1.15 9.72 7.29
C ALA A 112 1.20 10.80 6.20
N ALA A 113 1.62 12.04 6.52
CA ALA A 113 1.77 13.10 5.51
C ALA A 113 2.87 12.79 4.47
N ASN A 114 3.94 12.12 4.90
CA ASN A 114 5.08 11.79 4.02
C ASN A 114 4.69 10.89 2.84
N TYR A 115 3.64 10.07 2.98
CA TYR A 115 3.15 9.24 1.88
C TYR A 115 2.69 10.08 0.69
N GLY A 116 1.92 11.15 0.94
CA GLY A 116 1.44 12.05 -0.11
C GLY A 116 2.59 12.76 -0.84
N ILE A 117 3.57 13.24 -0.07
CA ILE A 117 4.75 13.91 -0.62
C ILE A 117 5.57 12.95 -1.50
N ARG A 118 5.83 11.74 -1.02
CA ARG A 118 6.59 10.73 -1.76
C ARG A 118 5.86 10.27 -3.01
N ALA A 119 4.56 10.00 -2.93
CA ALA A 119 3.75 9.59 -4.08
C ALA A 119 3.78 10.64 -5.19
N SER A 120 3.58 11.93 -4.83
CA SER A 120 3.67 13.04 -5.78
C SER A 120 5.08 13.20 -6.36
N CYS A 121 6.12 13.02 -5.53
CA CYS A 121 7.50 13.08 -5.98
C CYS A 121 7.83 11.98 -7.00
N TRP A 122 7.46 10.73 -6.72
CA TRP A 122 7.80 9.58 -7.57
C TRP A 122 7.01 9.55 -8.87
N ALA A 123 5.79 10.10 -8.89
CA ALA A 123 5.04 10.31 -10.13
C ALA A 123 5.72 11.30 -11.09
N LYS A 124 6.55 12.22 -10.58
CA LYS A 124 7.35 13.16 -11.40
C LYS A 124 8.72 12.60 -11.74
N SER A 125 9.37 11.96 -10.79
CA SER A 125 10.74 11.47 -10.92
C SER A 125 10.94 10.22 -10.06
N ALA A 126 10.52 9.08 -10.60
CA ALA A 126 10.65 7.80 -9.92
C ALA A 126 12.14 7.41 -9.74
N PRO A 127 12.52 6.84 -8.58
CA PRO A 127 13.83 6.22 -8.40
C PRO A 127 14.10 5.14 -9.48
N LYS A 128 15.37 4.89 -9.82
CA LYS A 128 15.74 3.93 -10.88
C LYS A 128 15.13 2.53 -10.69
N ALA A 129 15.04 2.07 -9.44
CA ALA A 129 14.48 0.76 -9.08
C ALA A 129 12.94 0.70 -9.10
N VAL A 130 12.27 1.84 -9.32
CA VAL A 130 10.81 1.95 -9.40
C VAL A 130 10.40 2.04 -10.87
N VAL A 131 9.27 1.40 -11.22
CA VAL A 131 8.68 1.54 -12.55
C VAL A 131 8.12 2.97 -12.71
N PRO A 132 8.51 3.71 -13.77
CA PRO A 132 7.99 5.04 -14.02
C PRO A 132 6.47 5.03 -14.19
N HIS A 133 5.81 5.98 -13.53
CA HIS A 133 4.38 6.21 -13.55
C HIS A 133 4.13 7.73 -13.52
N GLY A 134 3.01 8.17 -14.08
CA GLY A 134 2.70 9.61 -14.22
C GLY A 134 1.80 10.17 -13.12
N ASP A 135 1.14 9.31 -12.35
CA ASP A 135 0.29 9.71 -11.23
C ASP A 135 0.33 8.66 -10.11
N ALA A 136 -0.08 9.04 -8.90
CA ALA A 136 -0.12 8.15 -7.76
C ALA A 136 -1.27 8.47 -6.79
N ALA A 137 -1.69 7.45 -6.03
CA ALA A 137 -2.60 7.58 -4.90
C ALA A 137 -1.98 6.94 -3.65
N THR A 138 -2.43 7.42 -2.49
CA THR A 138 -2.02 6.89 -1.19
C THR A 138 -3.17 6.11 -0.55
N MET A 139 -2.82 5.05 0.17
CA MET A 139 -3.78 4.19 0.85
C MET A 139 -3.25 3.83 2.23
N LEU A 140 -4.13 3.83 3.22
CA LEU A 140 -3.88 3.18 4.50
C LEU A 140 -4.61 1.84 4.53
N LEU A 141 -3.87 0.78 4.82
CA LEU A 141 -4.41 -0.53 5.14
C LEU A 141 -4.24 -0.78 6.64
N CYS A 142 -5.35 -0.91 7.38
CA CYS A 142 -5.28 -1.04 8.84
C CYS A 142 -6.37 -1.93 9.44
N SER A 143 -6.31 -2.19 10.75
CA SER A 143 -7.44 -2.81 11.47
C SER A 143 -8.57 -1.82 11.71
N ALA A 144 -9.82 -2.27 11.61
CA ALA A 144 -10.99 -1.44 11.88
C ALA A 144 -10.97 -0.85 13.31
N SER A 145 -10.47 -1.60 14.29
CA SER A 145 -10.31 -1.15 15.67
C SER A 145 -9.39 0.06 15.85
N LYS A 146 -8.55 0.36 14.85
CA LYS A 146 -7.60 1.49 14.87
C LYS A 146 -8.14 2.78 14.26
N LEU A 147 -9.31 2.76 13.62
CA LEU A 147 -9.84 3.94 12.93
C LEU A 147 -10.01 5.14 13.85
N ALA A 148 -10.51 4.92 15.08
CA ALA A 148 -10.65 5.97 16.08
C ALA A 148 -9.28 6.52 16.55
N GLU A 149 -8.31 5.64 16.81
CA GLU A 149 -6.94 6.04 17.17
C GLU A 149 -6.26 6.82 16.04
N TYR A 150 -6.53 6.46 14.78
CA TYR A 150 -5.89 7.05 13.61
C TYR A 150 -6.67 8.23 13.01
N ALA A 151 -7.76 8.70 13.65
CA ALA A 151 -8.67 9.69 13.08
C ALA A 151 -7.96 10.94 12.51
N THR A 152 -6.91 11.43 13.17
CA THR A 152 -6.12 12.59 12.73
C THR A 152 -5.20 12.31 11.54
N HIS A 153 -4.91 11.04 11.26
CA HIS A 153 -4.07 10.58 10.16
C HIS A 153 -4.87 10.17 8.92
N LEU A 154 -6.11 9.69 9.07
CA LEU A 154 -6.93 9.19 7.95
C LEU A 154 -7.03 10.19 6.79
N PRO A 155 -7.28 11.50 7.00
CA PRO A 155 -7.40 12.46 5.91
C PRO A 155 -6.12 12.67 5.09
N LYS A 156 -4.97 12.16 5.56
CA LYS A 156 -3.68 12.27 4.87
C LYS A 156 -3.50 11.18 3.80
N PHE A 157 -4.37 10.18 3.79
CA PHE A 157 -4.43 9.14 2.78
C PHE A 157 -5.60 9.39 1.83
N GLY A 158 -5.40 9.11 0.54
CA GLY A 158 -6.47 9.23 -0.46
C GLY A 158 -7.56 8.16 -0.31
N SER A 159 -7.25 7.06 0.40
CA SER A 159 -8.18 5.97 0.67
C SER A 159 -7.76 5.23 1.95
N VAL A 160 -8.75 4.62 2.61
CA VAL A 160 -8.54 3.77 3.79
C VAL A 160 -9.29 2.47 3.59
N ILE A 161 -8.59 1.34 3.70
CA ILE A 161 -9.17 0.00 3.63
C ILE A 161 -8.86 -0.71 4.95
N THR A 162 -9.85 -1.41 5.51
CA THR A 162 -9.62 -2.23 6.70
C THR A 162 -9.37 -3.69 6.32
N PHE A 163 -8.56 -4.39 7.12
CA PHE A 163 -8.38 -5.83 6.95
C PHE A 163 -9.70 -6.58 7.03
N GLU A 164 -10.62 -6.14 7.87
CA GLU A 164 -11.95 -6.74 8.04
C GLU A 164 -12.85 -6.53 6.81
N ALA A 165 -12.72 -5.39 6.12
CA ALA A 165 -13.41 -5.16 4.85
C ALA A 165 -12.90 -6.11 3.76
N ILE A 166 -11.59 -6.36 3.73
CA ILE A 166 -10.99 -7.35 2.84
C ILE A 166 -11.47 -8.76 3.22
N ALA A 167 -11.36 -9.13 4.49
CA ALA A 167 -11.67 -10.47 4.98
C ALA A 167 -13.12 -10.91 4.68
N GLY A 168 -14.06 -9.96 4.68
CA GLY A 168 -15.47 -10.24 4.39
C GLY A 168 -15.74 -10.71 2.95
N ARG A 169 -14.80 -10.51 2.01
CA ARG A 169 -14.98 -10.90 0.60
C ARG A 169 -13.79 -11.67 0.01
N TRP A 170 -12.58 -11.38 0.47
CA TRP A 170 -11.33 -12.04 0.07
C TRP A 170 -10.53 -12.43 1.32
N PRO A 171 -10.95 -13.46 2.06
CA PRO A 171 -10.28 -13.88 3.30
C PRO A 171 -8.79 -14.17 3.12
N ASP A 172 -8.39 -14.69 1.95
CA ASP A 172 -6.99 -15.00 1.64
C ASP A 172 -6.14 -13.77 1.28
N ALA A 173 -6.77 -12.59 1.15
CA ALA A 173 -6.09 -11.32 0.84
C ALA A 173 -5.72 -10.51 2.08
N THR A 174 -5.85 -11.09 3.27
CA THR A 174 -5.42 -10.48 4.54
C THR A 174 -4.79 -11.52 5.47
N ALA A 175 -4.27 -11.06 6.61
CA ALA A 175 -3.64 -11.95 7.58
C ALA A 175 -4.66 -12.92 8.21
N PRO A 176 -4.26 -14.15 8.52
CA PRO A 176 -5.10 -15.09 9.27
C PRO A 176 -5.56 -14.52 10.62
N GLY A 177 -6.79 -14.82 11.02
CA GLY A 177 -7.34 -14.41 12.33
C GLY A 177 -7.99 -13.03 12.38
N VAL A 178 -7.97 -12.25 11.29
CA VAL A 178 -8.66 -10.95 11.21
C VAL A 178 -10.17 -11.07 11.45
N MET A 179 -10.82 -12.15 11.00
CA MET A 179 -12.26 -12.34 11.25
C MET A 179 -12.58 -12.69 12.72
N ASN A 180 -11.65 -13.27 13.47
CA ASN A 180 -11.85 -13.64 14.88
C ASN A 180 -11.80 -12.41 15.81
N LEU A 181 -11.36 -11.25 15.33
CA LEU A 181 -11.35 -10.00 16.10
C LEU A 181 -12.74 -9.35 16.19
N ARG A 182 -13.72 -9.79 15.38
CA ARG A 182 -15.13 -9.34 15.50
C ARG A 182 -15.81 -9.87 16.77
N ASP A 183 -15.35 -11.00 17.30
CA ASP A 183 -15.99 -11.67 18.46
C ASP A 183 -15.50 -11.14 19.82
N ALA A 184 -14.53 -10.23 19.85
CA ALA A 184 -14.01 -9.61 21.08
C ALA A 184 -14.62 -8.23 21.37
N SER A 185 -15.65 -7.81 20.64
CA SER A 185 -16.27 -6.48 20.79
C SER A 185 -17.77 -6.51 20.53
N ILE A 186 -18.49 -7.31 21.32
CA ILE A 186 -19.90 -7.08 21.61
C ILE A 186 -20.05 -7.23 23.14
N PRO A 187 -20.45 -6.16 23.87
CA PRO A 187 -20.78 -6.28 25.29
C PRO A 187 -22.03 -7.15 25.52
#